data_AF-A0AAE8KBT4-F1
#
_entry.id   AF-A0AAE8KBT4-F1
#
_cell.length_a   1.000
_cell.length_b   1.000
_cell.length_c   1.000
_cell.angle_alpha   90.00
_cell.angle_beta   90.00
_cell.angle_gamma   90.00
#
_symmetry.space_group_name_H-M   'P 1'
#
loop_
_entity.id
_entity.type
_entity.pdbx_description
1 polymer ?
#
loop_
_entity_poly.entity_id
_entity_poly.type
_entity_poly.pdbx_seq_one_letter_code
_entity_poly.pdbx_strand_id
1 'polypeptide(L)'
;MSIKMDLGKSQAQADSVKKMCQAQMAGYQALQQSIQVFANDTESLKGKAYDSARAYFSTILLPLAQGSELYAESLQKAIAKLPEEYQARVDTKSWDEEDLLRLIRQEEEQIHQLEAIYESISRLEISRTEKQNLRRTNTDLIRGHQANKRVYEVILEGLRVYDTYSATLFEELEEIDLQLQRGLAQAERSWDSKSKTFTLPSDLSWSKRLSAYAALKDLTLSKQDKVFLEHLMTEYGFDSTTARQILKLKQGLERKFSSIFDDYTQEERDYLLLRIIGSVSYNGVKWDETAGYLSRYFYKEVVSNPVTGEKQKVPKSLLDIFQELGLSKAEAKQLQYNLSLQHKLSNGGSDAETMKSRDLTGYKQAKNEYKEVYGTTEGFDQFWNGKLKAYSNDGKGNADFTHQSITMATHLNPASVQLSDIYGGREHVKDLAGWEGDTTYNANERKPSIGEDDYKADLDSVNIIGRMKKGQSYQSAMSSYYSDVQKGQSVREKEFLKNKDWEKVKKTIYDSLVPNGINKNAKPAVKDYIAQIYPDVSKFLNRLEAVAGGQ
;
A
#
# COMPACT_ATOMS: atom_id res chain seq x y z
N MET A 1 -24.15 10.55 -26.36
CA MET A 1 -22.96 10.49 -27.23
C MET A 1 -22.80 9.03 -27.64
N SER A 2 -22.69 8.74 -28.93
CA SER A 2 -22.44 7.39 -29.47
C SER A 2 -20.96 7.01 -29.29
N ILE A 3 -20.67 5.75 -28.96
CA ILE A 3 -19.28 5.26 -28.85
C ILE A 3 -18.72 5.01 -30.25
N LYS A 4 -17.53 5.55 -30.52
CA LYS A 4 -16.84 5.39 -31.80
C LYS A 4 -15.36 5.14 -31.61
N MET A 5 -14.85 4.08 -32.24
CA MET A 5 -13.42 3.78 -32.28
C MET A 5 -12.93 3.67 -33.71
N ASP A 6 -11.93 4.50 -34.05
CA ASP A 6 -11.17 4.40 -35.29
C ASP A 6 -9.83 3.72 -34.99
N LEU A 7 -9.76 2.41 -35.27
CA LEU A 7 -8.60 1.59 -34.92
C LEU A 7 -7.33 2.06 -35.63
N GLY A 8 -7.42 2.44 -36.91
CA GLY A 8 -6.28 2.94 -37.67
C GLY A 8 -5.71 4.23 -37.09
N LYS A 9 -6.57 5.16 -36.67
CA LYS A 9 -6.13 6.39 -35.99
C LYS A 9 -5.55 6.11 -34.60
N SER A 10 -6.14 5.17 -33.84
CA SER A 10 -5.64 4.79 -32.53
C SER A 10 -4.25 4.15 -32.62
N GLN A 11 -4.02 3.26 -33.59
CA GLN A 11 -2.69 2.69 -33.85
C GLN A 11 -1.67 3.77 -34.22
N ALA A 12 -2.03 4.68 -35.13
CA ALA A 12 -1.15 5.78 -35.53
C ALA A 12 -0.83 6.73 -34.36
N GLN A 13 -1.81 6.99 -33.48
CA GLN A 13 -1.60 7.76 -32.26
C GLN A 13 -0.64 7.04 -31.31
N ALA A 14 -0.82 5.74 -31.07
CA ALA A 14 0.07 4.95 -30.23
C ALA A 14 1.51 4.94 -30.75
N ASP A 15 1.72 4.78 -32.05
CA ASP A 15 3.04 4.82 -32.68
C ASP A 15 3.69 6.21 -32.58
N SER A 16 2.91 7.28 -32.77
CA SER A 16 3.39 8.66 -32.66
C SER A 16 3.82 8.98 -31.23
N VAL A 17 2.97 8.67 -30.25
CA VAL A 17 3.28 8.93 -28.83
C VAL A 17 4.44 8.06 -28.36
N LYS A 18 4.53 6.80 -28.80
CA LYS A 18 5.68 5.95 -28.51
C LYS A 18 7.01 6.61 -28.91
N LYS A 19 7.11 7.18 -30.12
CA LYS A 19 8.32 7.88 -30.57
C LYS A 19 8.63 9.11 -29.71
N MET A 20 7.61 9.89 -29.37
CA MET A 20 7.74 11.06 -28.49
C MET A 20 8.25 10.67 -27.10
N CYS A 21 7.62 9.68 -26.45
CA CYS A 21 7.99 9.17 -25.14
C CYS A 21 9.42 8.62 -25.13
N GLN A 22 9.82 7.86 -26.16
CA GLN A 22 11.19 7.35 -26.28
C GLN A 22 12.23 8.48 -26.33
N ALA A 23 11.95 9.56 -27.08
CA ALA A 23 12.83 10.72 -27.11
C ALA A 23 12.88 11.45 -25.76
N GLN A 24 11.75 11.60 -25.07
CA GLN A 24 11.68 12.19 -23.74
C GLN A 24 12.45 11.37 -22.70
N MET A 25 12.26 10.05 -22.68
CA MET A 25 12.98 9.13 -21.78
C MET A 25 14.50 9.26 -21.97
N ALA A 26 14.99 9.27 -23.22
CA ALA A 26 16.42 9.49 -23.50
C ALA A 26 16.92 10.84 -22.97
N GLY A 27 16.12 11.90 -23.11
CA GLY A 27 16.43 13.22 -22.54
C GLY A 27 16.50 13.21 -21.00
N TYR A 28 15.55 12.55 -20.34
CA TYR A 28 15.56 12.41 -18.88
C TYR A 28 16.73 11.56 -18.39
N GLN A 29 17.10 10.50 -19.09
CA GLN A 29 18.28 9.69 -18.77
C GLN A 29 19.58 10.51 -18.87
N ALA A 30 19.73 11.31 -19.92
CA ALA A 30 20.87 12.22 -20.06
C ALA A 30 20.92 13.29 -18.95
N LEU A 31 19.75 13.82 -18.55
CA LEU A 31 19.63 14.74 -17.43
C LEU A 31 20.04 14.08 -16.10
N GLN A 32 19.54 12.87 -15.83
CA GLN A 32 19.90 12.11 -14.62
C GLN A 32 21.41 11.87 -14.56
N GLN A 33 22.03 11.46 -15.67
CA GLN A 33 23.48 11.26 -15.74
C GLN A 33 24.23 12.56 -15.46
N SER A 34 23.81 13.67 -16.06
CA SER A 34 24.42 14.99 -15.84
C SER A 34 24.31 15.44 -14.39
N ILE A 35 23.14 15.24 -13.77
CA ILE A 35 22.92 15.51 -12.35
C ILE A 35 23.86 14.66 -11.49
N GLN A 36 23.98 13.37 -11.76
CA GLN A 36 24.86 12.47 -10.99
C GLN A 36 26.33 12.84 -11.13
N VAL A 37 26.79 13.20 -12.33
CA VAL A 37 28.16 13.69 -12.55
C VAL A 37 28.42 14.94 -11.72
N PHE A 38 27.51 15.92 -11.74
CA PHE A 38 27.63 17.13 -10.92
C PHE A 38 27.57 16.83 -9.41
N ALA A 39 26.64 15.98 -8.98
CA ALA A 39 26.45 15.60 -7.58
C ALA A 39 27.68 14.89 -6.98
N ASN A 40 28.40 14.11 -7.80
CA ASN A 40 29.57 13.35 -7.38
C ASN A 40 30.88 14.15 -7.48
N ASP A 41 30.90 15.26 -8.22
CA ASP A 41 32.06 16.14 -8.30
C ASP A 41 32.22 16.97 -7.02
N THR A 42 33.06 16.46 -6.12
CA THR A 42 33.43 17.11 -4.86
C THR A 42 34.81 17.80 -4.93
N GLU A 43 35.53 17.62 -6.05
CA GLU A 43 36.93 18.06 -6.17
C GLU A 43 37.09 19.33 -7.00
N SER A 44 36.24 19.58 -8.00
CA SER A 44 36.41 20.73 -8.90
C SER A 44 35.59 21.96 -8.48
N LEU A 45 34.31 21.77 -8.14
CA LEU A 45 33.39 22.83 -7.75
C LEU A 45 33.20 22.87 -6.22
N LYS A 46 33.91 23.77 -5.55
CA LYS A 46 33.97 23.81 -4.07
C LYS A 46 33.29 25.02 -3.46
N GLY A 47 32.85 24.85 -2.21
CA GLY A 47 32.27 25.90 -1.39
C GLY A 47 30.78 25.69 -1.12
N LYS A 48 30.27 26.39 -0.11
CA LYS A 48 28.92 26.18 0.45
C LYS A 48 27.80 26.23 -0.60
N ALA A 49 27.91 27.11 -1.59
CA ALA A 49 26.94 27.20 -2.67
C ALA A 49 26.89 25.90 -3.49
N TYR A 50 28.05 25.39 -3.91
CA TYR A 50 28.14 24.12 -4.65
C TYR A 50 27.75 22.91 -3.80
N ASP A 51 28.12 22.89 -2.51
CA ASP A 51 27.67 21.85 -1.58
C ASP A 51 26.13 21.80 -1.49
N SER A 52 25.50 22.96 -1.32
CA SER A 52 24.02 23.07 -1.28
C SER A 52 23.39 22.69 -2.62
N ALA A 53 24.02 23.06 -3.74
CA ALA A 53 23.53 22.73 -5.08
C ALA A 53 23.59 21.21 -5.32
N ARG A 54 24.68 20.52 -4.96
CA ARG A 54 24.77 19.06 -5.07
C ARG A 54 23.68 18.35 -4.27
N ALA A 55 23.45 18.80 -3.04
CA ALA A 55 22.39 18.26 -2.19
C ALA A 55 21.00 18.47 -2.80
N TYR A 56 20.73 19.68 -3.31
CA TYR A 56 19.49 20.01 -4.00
C TYR A 56 19.28 19.18 -5.28
N PHE A 57 20.31 19.08 -6.13
CA PHE A 57 20.25 18.31 -7.37
C PHE A 57 19.97 16.82 -7.10
N SER A 58 20.63 16.25 -6.10
CA SER A 58 20.45 14.84 -5.73
C SER A 58 19.10 14.56 -5.08
N THR A 59 18.58 15.51 -4.29
CA THR A 59 17.38 15.29 -3.45
C THR A 59 16.09 15.70 -4.15
N ILE A 60 16.15 16.67 -5.07
CA ILE A 60 14.98 17.26 -5.72
C ILE A 60 15.00 16.99 -7.23
N LEU A 61 16.04 17.42 -7.93
CA LEU A 61 16.04 17.36 -9.40
C LEU A 61 16.20 15.93 -9.93
N LEU A 62 17.00 15.09 -9.27
CA LEU A 62 17.19 13.71 -9.69
C LEU A 62 15.88 12.90 -9.56
N PRO A 63 15.16 12.90 -8.42
CA PRO A 63 13.86 12.25 -8.33
C PRO A 63 12.80 12.82 -9.28
N LEU A 64 12.84 14.13 -9.58
CA LEU A 64 11.97 14.72 -10.60
C LEU A 64 12.27 14.15 -11.99
N ALA A 65 13.53 14.10 -12.41
CA ALA A 65 13.93 13.54 -13.69
C ALA A 65 13.56 12.05 -13.81
N GLN A 66 13.74 11.28 -12.74
CA GLN A 66 13.32 9.87 -12.66
C GLN A 66 11.80 9.72 -12.74
N GLY A 67 11.05 10.56 -12.03
CA GLY A 67 9.59 10.57 -12.09
C GLY A 67 9.05 10.96 -13.46
N SER A 68 9.70 11.92 -14.15
CA SER A 68 9.29 12.33 -15.49
C SER A 68 9.61 11.27 -16.54
N GLU A 69 10.73 10.54 -16.39
CA GLU A 69 11.00 9.33 -17.19
C GLU A 69 9.91 8.27 -16.96
N LEU A 70 9.57 8.00 -15.70
CA LEU A 70 8.50 7.08 -15.33
C LEU A 70 7.16 7.49 -15.95
N TYR A 71 6.80 8.78 -15.90
CA TYR A 71 5.58 9.29 -16.53
C TYR A 71 5.56 9.02 -18.04
N ALA A 72 6.66 9.33 -18.74
CA ALA A 72 6.77 9.11 -20.18
C ALA A 72 6.63 7.61 -20.54
N GLU A 73 7.25 6.73 -19.76
CA GLU A 73 7.15 5.29 -19.93
C GLU A 73 5.72 4.77 -19.65
N SER A 74 5.09 5.22 -18.57
CA SER A 74 3.71 4.84 -18.22
C SER A 74 2.71 5.34 -19.26
N LEU A 75 2.91 6.54 -19.83
CA LEU A 75 2.09 7.09 -20.91
C LEU A 75 2.21 6.25 -22.18
N GLN A 76 3.44 5.87 -22.55
CA GLN A 76 3.69 4.98 -23.67
C GLN A 76 2.96 3.64 -23.49
N LYS A 77 3.04 3.03 -22.31
CA LYS A 77 2.36 1.76 -21.99
C LYS A 77 0.83 1.91 -22.03
N ALA A 78 0.28 2.98 -21.46
CA ALA A 78 -1.15 3.22 -21.42
C ALA A 78 -1.76 3.43 -22.81
N ILE A 79 -1.13 4.23 -23.66
CA ILE A 79 -1.64 4.50 -25.02
C ILE A 79 -1.54 3.27 -25.91
N ALA A 80 -0.48 2.45 -25.78
CA ALA A 80 -0.36 1.21 -26.53
C ALA A 80 -1.53 0.25 -26.27
N LYS A 81 -2.08 0.26 -25.04
CA LYS A 81 -3.23 -0.58 -24.68
C LYS A 81 -4.54 -0.18 -25.36
N LEU A 82 -4.71 1.06 -25.82
CA LEU A 82 -5.95 1.48 -26.50
C LEU A 82 -6.27 0.61 -27.73
N PRO A 83 -5.41 0.54 -28.76
CA PRO A 83 -5.67 -0.33 -29.90
C PRO A 83 -5.58 -1.82 -29.55
N GLU A 84 -4.66 -2.22 -28.66
CA GLU A 84 -4.47 -3.64 -28.27
C GLU A 84 -5.71 -4.23 -27.60
N GLU A 85 -6.26 -3.54 -26.59
CA GLU A 85 -7.42 -4.00 -25.83
C GLU A 85 -8.71 -3.85 -26.62
N TYR A 86 -8.79 -2.87 -27.53
CA TYR A 86 -9.88 -2.81 -28.50
C TYR A 86 -9.90 -4.05 -29.39
N GLN A 87 -8.76 -4.41 -29.98
CA GLN A 87 -8.66 -5.59 -30.84
C GLN A 87 -8.96 -6.89 -30.10
N ALA A 88 -8.57 -6.97 -28.83
CA ALA A 88 -8.82 -8.15 -27.99
C ALA A 88 -10.29 -8.31 -27.57
N ARG A 89 -11.01 -7.20 -27.36
CA ARG A 89 -12.37 -7.20 -26.78
C ARG A 89 -13.48 -6.95 -27.78
N VAL A 90 -13.18 -6.25 -28.88
CA VAL A 90 -14.18 -5.71 -29.81
C VAL A 90 -14.06 -6.38 -31.17
N ASP A 91 -13.08 -5.96 -31.99
CA ASP A 91 -12.81 -6.49 -33.31
C ASP A 91 -11.50 -5.91 -33.86
N THR A 92 -11.05 -6.45 -34.99
CA THR A 92 -9.91 -5.98 -35.80
C THR A 92 -10.28 -4.84 -36.76
N LYS A 93 -11.49 -4.29 -36.67
CA LYS A 93 -12.03 -3.22 -37.54
C LYS A 93 -12.56 -2.06 -36.71
N SER A 94 -12.64 -0.88 -37.31
CA SER A 94 -13.28 0.29 -36.71
C SER A 94 -14.80 0.12 -36.63
N TRP A 95 -15.38 0.51 -35.50
CA TRP A 95 -16.83 0.43 -35.27
C TRP A 95 -17.39 1.73 -34.68
N ASP A 96 -18.62 2.02 -35.07
CA ASP A 96 -19.47 3.08 -34.53
C ASP A 96 -20.72 2.40 -33.96
N GLU A 97 -21.06 2.70 -32.72
CA GLU A 97 -22.20 2.10 -32.03
C GLU A 97 -23.51 2.34 -32.78
N GLU A 98 -23.70 3.52 -33.38
CA GLU A 98 -24.89 3.83 -34.17
C GLU A 98 -25.00 2.95 -35.43
N ASP A 99 -23.86 2.70 -36.10
CA ASP A 99 -23.81 1.83 -37.27
C ASP A 99 -24.08 0.36 -36.88
N LEU A 100 -23.54 -0.11 -35.76
CA LEU A 100 -23.81 -1.46 -35.24
C LEU A 100 -25.29 -1.64 -34.90
N LEU A 101 -25.89 -0.68 -34.20
CA LEU A 101 -27.31 -0.71 -33.89
C LEU A 101 -28.19 -0.68 -35.15
N ARG A 102 -27.77 0.04 -36.20
CA ARG A 102 -28.45 0.03 -37.50
C ARG A 102 -28.36 -1.34 -38.16
N LEU A 103 -27.18 -1.96 -38.17
CA LEU A 103 -26.98 -3.30 -38.72
C LEU A 103 -27.83 -4.35 -37.99
N ILE A 104 -27.86 -4.31 -36.66
CA ILE A 104 -28.69 -5.20 -35.85
C ILE A 104 -30.17 -5.08 -36.22
N ARG A 105 -30.71 -3.85 -36.30
CA ARG A 105 -32.10 -3.62 -36.71
C ARG A 105 -32.38 -4.14 -38.12
N GLN A 106 -31.44 -3.95 -39.05
CA GLN A 106 -31.59 -4.46 -40.41
C GLN A 106 -31.65 -5.99 -40.44
N GLU A 107 -30.81 -6.69 -39.67
CA GLU A 107 -30.87 -8.15 -39.54
C GLU A 107 -32.19 -8.61 -38.90
N GLU A 108 -32.69 -7.90 -37.88
CA GLU A 108 -34.00 -8.16 -37.26
C GLU A 108 -35.16 -8.03 -38.26
N GLU A 109 -35.15 -6.99 -39.08
CA GLU A 109 -36.15 -6.79 -40.13
C GLU A 109 -36.13 -7.93 -41.16
N GLN A 110 -34.94 -8.39 -41.58
CA GLN A 110 -34.81 -9.52 -42.51
C GLN A 110 -35.31 -10.83 -41.89
N ILE A 111 -34.98 -11.10 -40.63
CA ILE A 111 -35.48 -12.27 -39.90
C ILE A 111 -37.01 -12.25 -39.87
N HIS A 112 -37.61 -11.12 -39.47
CA HIS A 112 -39.07 -10.99 -39.41
C HIS A 112 -39.74 -11.19 -40.79
N GLN A 113 -39.15 -10.66 -41.86
CA GLN A 113 -39.63 -10.88 -43.23
C GLN A 113 -39.57 -12.36 -43.63
N LEU A 114 -38.45 -13.04 -43.34
CA LEU A 114 -38.28 -14.46 -43.64
C LEU A 114 -39.20 -15.35 -42.80
N GLU A 115 -39.48 -15.00 -41.55
CA GLU A 115 -40.47 -15.68 -40.70
C GLU A 115 -41.88 -15.56 -41.30
N ALA A 116 -42.26 -14.37 -41.77
CA ALA A 116 -43.53 -14.19 -42.48
C ALA A 116 -43.60 -15.00 -43.78
N ILE A 117 -42.49 -15.08 -44.53
CA ILE A 117 -42.40 -15.94 -45.73
C ILE A 117 -42.56 -17.40 -45.34
N TYR A 118 -41.90 -17.86 -44.28
CA TYR A 118 -41.99 -19.24 -43.78
C TYR A 118 -43.45 -19.67 -43.55
N GLU A 119 -44.23 -18.82 -42.88
CA GLU A 119 -45.65 -19.05 -42.62
C GLU A 119 -46.49 -19.09 -43.91
N SER A 120 -46.15 -18.26 -44.90
CA SER A 120 -46.88 -18.20 -46.17
C SER A 120 -46.66 -19.41 -47.08
N ILE A 121 -45.51 -20.11 -46.99
CA ILE A 121 -45.19 -21.31 -47.80
C ILE A 121 -46.28 -22.40 -47.66
N SER A 122 -46.92 -22.49 -46.49
CA SER A 122 -48.01 -23.44 -46.24
C SER A 122 -49.16 -23.30 -47.24
N ARG A 123 -49.43 -22.07 -47.71
CA ARG A 123 -50.56 -21.69 -48.56
C ARG A 123 -50.30 -21.86 -50.06
N LEU A 124 -49.06 -22.14 -50.47
CA LEU A 124 -48.71 -22.32 -51.88
C LEU A 124 -49.33 -23.60 -52.47
N GLU A 125 -49.78 -23.57 -53.72
CA GLU A 125 -50.33 -24.75 -54.43
C GLU A 125 -49.22 -25.51 -55.17
N ILE A 126 -48.29 -26.11 -54.42
CA ILE A 126 -47.14 -26.89 -54.94
C ILE A 126 -46.97 -28.22 -54.20
N SER A 127 -46.07 -29.09 -54.68
CA SER A 127 -45.87 -30.41 -54.07
C SER A 127 -45.34 -30.32 -52.63
N ARG A 128 -45.62 -31.35 -51.81
CA ARG A 128 -45.14 -31.43 -50.43
C ARG A 128 -43.61 -31.36 -50.34
N THR A 129 -42.92 -32.01 -51.27
CA THR A 129 -41.46 -32.03 -51.35
C THR A 129 -40.92 -30.62 -51.64
N GLU A 130 -41.52 -29.87 -52.57
CA GLU A 130 -41.11 -28.50 -52.85
C GLU A 130 -41.35 -27.57 -51.66
N LYS A 131 -42.49 -27.68 -50.96
CA LYS A 131 -42.73 -26.90 -49.72
C LYS A 131 -41.67 -27.19 -48.66
N GLN A 132 -41.28 -28.45 -48.47
CA GLN A 132 -40.22 -28.82 -47.53
C GLN A 132 -38.87 -28.22 -47.93
N ASN A 133 -38.52 -28.25 -49.22
CA ASN A 133 -37.28 -27.66 -49.73
C ASN A 133 -37.25 -26.13 -49.52
N LEU A 134 -38.35 -25.43 -49.82
CA LEU A 134 -38.47 -23.99 -49.59
C LEU A 134 -38.36 -23.64 -48.11
N ARG A 135 -39.06 -24.38 -47.24
CA ARG A 135 -38.96 -24.19 -45.78
C ARG A 135 -37.55 -24.38 -45.28
N ARG A 136 -36.86 -25.45 -45.71
CA ARG A 136 -35.47 -25.69 -45.33
C ARG A 136 -34.56 -24.53 -45.73
N THR A 137 -34.65 -24.08 -46.99
CA THR A 137 -33.87 -22.95 -47.50
C THR A 137 -34.15 -21.67 -46.71
N ASN A 138 -35.43 -21.39 -46.42
CA ASN A 138 -35.82 -20.21 -45.64
C ASN A 138 -35.30 -20.29 -44.19
N THR A 139 -35.38 -21.46 -43.55
CA THR A 139 -34.80 -21.69 -42.22
C THR A 139 -33.28 -21.55 -42.22
N ASP A 140 -32.59 -21.91 -43.30
CA ASP A 140 -31.15 -21.68 -43.45
C ASP A 140 -30.82 -20.18 -43.55
N LEU A 141 -31.63 -19.39 -44.28
CA LEU A 141 -31.49 -17.93 -44.36
C LEU A 141 -31.74 -17.25 -43.01
N ILE A 142 -32.82 -17.62 -42.31
CA ILE A 142 -33.12 -17.10 -40.96
C ILE A 142 -31.92 -17.35 -40.03
N ARG A 143 -31.37 -18.57 -40.05
CA ARG A 143 -30.18 -18.90 -39.24
C ARG A 143 -28.96 -18.05 -39.60
N GLY A 144 -28.76 -17.74 -40.88
CA GLY A 144 -27.70 -16.85 -41.34
C GLY A 144 -27.84 -15.43 -40.78
N HIS A 145 -29.02 -14.82 -40.91
CA HIS A 145 -29.29 -13.48 -40.37
C HIS A 145 -29.21 -13.45 -38.83
N GLN A 146 -29.72 -14.49 -38.14
CA GLN A 146 -29.57 -14.64 -36.69
C GLN A 146 -28.09 -14.72 -36.26
N ALA A 147 -27.26 -15.42 -37.03
CA ALA A 147 -25.83 -15.49 -36.77
C ALA A 147 -25.15 -14.12 -36.94
N ASN A 148 -25.46 -13.39 -38.02
CA ASN A 148 -24.94 -12.04 -38.24
C ASN A 148 -25.35 -11.07 -37.13
N LYS A 149 -26.65 -11.07 -36.78
CA LYS A 149 -27.18 -10.28 -35.67
C LYS A 149 -26.39 -10.53 -34.39
N ARG A 150 -26.19 -11.80 -34.03
CA ARG A 150 -25.43 -12.18 -32.83
C ARG A 150 -23.97 -11.69 -32.88
N VAL A 151 -23.33 -11.71 -34.04
CA VAL A 151 -21.97 -11.15 -34.21
C VAL A 151 -21.98 -9.65 -33.91
N TYR A 152 -22.90 -8.88 -34.50
CA TYR A 152 -22.98 -7.44 -34.24
C TYR A 152 -23.31 -7.11 -32.78
N GLU A 153 -24.18 -7.89 -32.13
CA GLU A 153 -24.49 -7.73 -30.70
C GLU A 153 -23.26 -7.98 -29.82
N VAL A 154 -22.45 -9.00 -30.13
CA VAL A 154 -21.20 -9.28 -29.41
C VAL A 154 -20.19 -8.14 -29.59
N ILE A 155 -20.05 -7.61 -30.81
CA ILE A 155 -19.15 -6.47 -31.08
C ILE A 155 -19.63 -5.22 -30.35
N LEU A 156 -20.94 -4.95 -30.35
CA LEU A 156 -21.53 -3.81 -29.64
C LEU A 156 -21.28 -3.89 -28.14
N GLU A 157 -21.48 -5.07 -27.54
CA GLU A 157 -21.20 -5.28 -26.12
C GLU A 157 -19.70 -5.11 -25.82
N GLY A 158 -18.83 -5.69 -26.66
CA GLY A 158 -17.39 -5.49 -26.58
C GLY A 158 -16.99 -4.02 -26.62
N LEU A 159 -17.60 -3.25 -27.54
CA LEU A 159 -17.35 -1.81 -27.69
C LEU A 159 -17.71 -1.02 -26.42
N ARG A 160 -18.84 -1.34 -25.79
CA ARG A 160 -19.29 -0.71 -24.53
C ARG A 160 -18.40 -1.06 -23.34
N VAL A 161 -17.97 -2.33 -23.25
CA VAL A 161 -17.02 -2.78 -22.23
C VAL A 161 -15.67 -2.10 -22.43
N TYR A 162 -15.20 -1.99 -23.67
CA TYR A 162 -13.97 -1.29 -24.01
C TYR A 162 -14.03 0.20 -23.66
N ASP A 163 -15.13 0.89 -23.94
CA ASP A 163 -15.30 2.31 -23.59
C ASP A 163 -15.10 2.54 -22.08
N THR A 164 -15.79 1.75 -21.26
CA THR A 164 -15.65 1.80 -19.79
C THR A 164 -14.22 1.47 -19.33
N TYR A 165 -13.59 0.45 -19.92
CA TYR A 165 -12.21 0.05 -19.59
C TYR A 165 -11.20 1.14 -19.98
N SER A 166 -11.34 1.73 -21.16
CA SER A 166 -10.39 2.69 -21.72
C SER A 166 -10.27 3.96 -20.87
N ALA A 167 -11.35 4.38 -20.21
CA ALA A 167 -11.35 5.50 -19.27
C ALA A 167 -10.42 5.29 -18.05
N THR A 168 -10.15 4.03 -17.69
CA THR A 168 -9.33 3.68 -16.52
C THR A 168 -7.83 3.57 -16.84
N LEU A 169 -7.45 3.55 -18.13
CA LEU A 169 -6.06 3.29 -18.56
C LEU A 169 -5.04 4.32 -18.05
N PHE A 170 -5.49 5.53 -17.73
CA PHE A 170 -4.64 6.66 -17.39
C PHE A 170 -4.63 7.01 -15.89
N GLU A 171 -5.35 6.26 -15.05
CA GLU A 171 -5.46 6.57 -13.61
C GLU A 171 -4.10 6.57 -12.87
N GLU A 172 -3.16 5.68 -13.25
CA GLU A 172 -1.81 5.66 -12.67
C GLU A 172 -1.01 6.92 -13.05
N LEU A 173 -1.24 7.48 -14.25
CA LEU A 173 -0.57 8.69 -14.70
C LEU A 173 -1.03 9.92 -13.94
N GLU A 174 -2.31 10.00 -13.57
CA GLU A 174 -2.84 11.10 -12.75
C GLU A 174 -2.13 11.17 -11.39
N GLU A 175 -1.86 10.02 -10.76
CA GLU A 175 -1.16 9.97 -9.47
C GLU A 175 0.34 10.31 -9.61
N ILE A 176 1.01 9.86 -10.69
CA ILE A 176 2.40 10.24 -10.99
C ILE A 176 2.49 11.75 -11.25
N ASP A 177 1.58 12.30 -12.07
CA ASP A 177 1.53 13.74 -12.38
C ASP A 177 1.35 14.58 -11.11
N LEU A 178 0.44 14.18 -10.23
CA LEU A 178 0.25 14.85 -8.93
C LEU A 178 1.55 14.90 -8.12
N GLN A 179 2.35 13.82 -8.08
CA GLN A 179 3.63 13.83 -7.37
C GLN A 179 4.67 14.71 -8.06
N LEU A 180 4.71 14.70 -9.40
CA LEU A 180 5.60 15.58 -10.18
C LEU A 180 5.27 17.06 -9.94
N GLN A 181 3.99 17.45 -9.99
CA GLN A 181 3.56 18.82 -9.71
C GLN A 181 3.97 19.27 -8.30
N ARG A 182 3.83 18.40 -7.29
CA ARG A 182 4.29 18.68 -5.92
C ARG A 182 5.80 18.90 -5.86
N GLY A 183 6.58 18.03 -6.51
CA GLY A 183 8.05 18.17 -6.56
C GLY A 183 8.50 19.42 -7.29
N LEU A 184 7.86 19.76 -8.42
CA LEU A 184 8.15 20.97 -9.19
C LEU A 184 7.84 22.24 -8.38
N ALA A 185 6.70 22.29 -7.69
CA ALA A 185 6.35 23.41 -6.83
C ALA A 185 7.35 23.62 -5.67
N GLN A 186 7.96 22.54 -5.16
CA GLN A 186 9.05 22.63 -4.18
C GLN A 186 10.35 23.13 -4.82
N ALA A 187 10.70 22.62 -6.00
CA ALA A 187 11.89 23.02 -6.75
C ALA A 187 11.92 24.54 -7.00
N GLU A 188 10.78 25.13 -7.39
CA GLU A 188 10.63 26.57 -7.66
C GLU A 188 10.93 27.46 -6.44
N ARG A 189 10.84 26.93 -5.22
CA ARG A 189 10.99 27.69 -3.96
C ARG A 189 12.29 27.41 -3.22
N SER A 190 13.19 26.63 -3.82
CA SER A 190 14.37 26.09 -3.13
C SER A 190 15.57 27.04 -3.08
N TRP A 191 15.61 28.15 -3.83
CA TRP A 191 16.74 29.08 -3.82
C TRP A 191 16.59 30.18 -2.76
N ASP A 192 17.57 30.32 -1.86
CA ASP A 192 17.64 31.43 -0.92
C ASP A 192 18.67 32.48 -1.37
N SER A 193 18.15 33.62 -1.83
CA SER A 193 18.95 34.74 -2.33
C SER A 193 19.82 35.41 -1.26
N LYS A 194 19.50 35.28 0.04
CA LYS A 194 20.26 35.86 1.15
C LYS A 194 21.46 35.00 1.50
N SER A 195 21.24 33.69 1.67
CA SER A 195 22.33 32.75 1.97
C SER A 195 23.15 32.35 0.74
N LYS A 196 22.65 32.61 -0.48
CA LYS A 196 23.23 32.15 -1.75
C LYS A 196 23.35 30.62 -1.81
N THR A 197 22.38 29.94 -1.20
CA THR A 197 22.33 28.47 -1.13
C THR A 197 20.95 27.94 -1.47
N PHE A 198 20.88 26.66 -1.79
CA PHE A 198 19.61 25.95 -1.91
C PHE A 198 19.16 25.43 -0.54
N THR A 199 17.87 25.59 -0.25
CA THR A 199 17.19 24.99 0.90
C THR A 199 16.52 23.69 0.47
N LEU A 200 16.58 22.69 1.36
CA LEU A 200 15.87 21.43 1.14
C LEU A 200 14.53 21.46 1.87
N PRO A 201 13.43 21.08 1.19
CA PRO A 201 12.14 20.93 1.85
C PRO A 201 12.21 19.81 2.89
N SER A 202 11.46 19.98 3.98
CA SER A 202 11.35 18.95 5.02
C SER A 202 10.47 17.79 4.59
N ASP A 203 9.52 17.99 3.67
CA ASP A 203 8.64 16.95 3.15
C ASP A 203 9.07 16.50 1.75
N LEU A 204 9.50 15.23 1.65
CA LEU A 204 9.91 14.56 0.42
C LEU A 204 8.99 13.37 0.09
N SER A 205 7.77 13.35 0.62
CA SER A 205 6.79 12.27 0.42
C SER A 205 6.50 11.99 -1.06
N TRP A 206 6.45 13.03 -1.90
CA TRP A 206 6.26 12.90 -3.35
C TRP A 206 7.39 12.07 -4.01
N SER A 207 8.64 12.27 -3.60
CA SER A 207 9.80 11.56 -4.16
C SER A 207 9.79 10.08 -3.79
N LYS A 208 9.38 9.75 -2.56
CA LYS A 208 9.22 8.37 -2.08
C LYS A 208 8.14 7.64 -2.88
N ARG A 209 7.03 8.32 -3.19
CA ARG A 209 5.94 7.78 -4.01
C ARG A 209 6.37 7.50 -5.44
N LEU A 210 7.06 8.46 -6.10
CA LEU A 210 7.63 8.23 -7.43
C LEU A 210 8.59 7.04 -7.45
N SER A 211 9.42 6.91 -6.42
CA SER A 211 10.33 5.77 -6.27
C SER A 211 9.57 4.45 -6.09
N ALA A 212 8.46 4.46 -5.35
CA ALA A 212 7.59 3.29 -5.19
C ALA A 212 6.94 2.89 -6.51
N TYR A 213 6.34 3.83 -7.25
CA TYR A 213 5.78 3.56 -8.58
C TYR A 213 6.83 2.99 -9.53
N ALA A 214 8.02 3.59 -9.59
CA ALA A 214 9.11 3.10 -10.41
C ALA A 214 9.54 1.66 -10.06
N ALA A 215 9.55 1.30 -8.77
CA ALA A 215 9.92 -0.03 -8.31
C ALA A 215 8.85 -1.11 -8.56
N LEU A 216 7.59 -0.70 -8.81
CA LEU A 216 6.44 -1.59 -8.95
C LEU A 216 5.87 -1.63 -10.38
N LYS A 217 6.34 -0.75 -11.28
CA LYS A 217 5.79 -0.56 -12.63
C LYS A 217 5.72 -1.85 -13.46
N ASP A 218 6.72 -2.71 -13.35
CA ASP A 218 6.83 -3.95 -14.14
C ASP A 218 6.25 -5.19 -13.45
N LEU A 219 5.66 -5.02 -12.26
CA LEU A 219 5.01 -6.12 -11.54
C LEU A 219 3.58 -6.35 -12.03
N THR A 220 3.27 -7.59 -12.38
CA THR A 220 1.90 -8.05 -12.68
C THR A 220 1.15 -8.34 -11.39
N LEU A 221 0.57 -7.30 -10.80
CA LEU A 221 -0.24 -7.36 -9.57
C LEU A 221 -1.59 -6.64 -9.80
N SER A 222 -2.58 -6.96 -8.96
CA SER A 222 -3.82 -6.19 -8.92
C SER A 222 -3.53 -4.74 -8.54
N LYS A 223 -4.40 -3.81 -8.92
CA LYS A 223 -4.28 -2.39 -8.54
C LYS A 223 -4.23 -2.25 -7.01
N GLN A 224 -5.06 -3.01 -6.29
CA GLN A 224 -5.11 -3.00 -4.82
C GLN A 224 -3.81 -3.48 -4.19
N ASP A 225 -3.16 -4.51 -4.75
CA ASP A 225 -1.88 -5.01 -4.25
C ASP A 225 -0.74 -4.03 -4.53
N LYS A 226 -0.73 -3.35 -5.69
CA LYS A 226 0.24 -2.28 -5.96
C LYS A 226 0.11 -1.14 -4.95
N VAL A 227 -1.11 -0.63 -4.75
CA VAL A 227 -1.38 0.44 -3.77
C VAL A 227 -0.96 0.01 -2.35
N PHE A 228 -1.25 -1.23 -1.96
CA PHE A 228 -0.80 -1.77 -0.68
C PHE A 228 0.72 -1.77 -0.52
N LEU A 229 1.45 -2.25 -1.55
CA LEU A 229 2.91 -2.22 -1.57
C LEU A 229 3.45 -0.79 -1.51
N GLU A 230 2.86 0.14 -2.25
CA GLU A 230 3.24 1.55 -2.24
C GLU A 230 3.17 2.14 -0.83
N HIS A 231 2.08 1.90 -0.11
CA HIS A 231 1.94 2.36 1.27
C HIS A 231 2.95 1.72 2.21
N LEU A 232 3.25 0.42 2.04
CA LEU A 232 4.32 -0.21 2.84
C LEU A 232 5.68 0.47 2.61
N MET A 233 5.95 0.89 1.38
CA MET A 233 7.19 1.55 1.01
C MET A 233 7.24 3.01 1.48
N THR A 234 6.13 3.75 1.37
CA THR A 234 6.12 5.20 1.66
C THR A 234 6.01 5.51 3.14
N GLU A 235 5.20 4.74 3.89
CA GLU A 235 4.89 5.03 5.29
C GLU A 235 5.91 4.43 6.27
N TYR A 236 6.50 3.28 5.92
CA TYR A 236 7.46 2.57 6.80
C TYR A 236 8.90 2.57 6.24
N GLY A 237 9.08 2.94 4.97
CA GLY A 237 10.40 2.96 4.32
C GLY A 237 10.87 1.59 3.82
N PHE A 238 10.00 0.59 3.72
CA PHE A 238 10.36 -0.70 3.13
C PHE A 238 10.79 -0.54 1.67
N ASP A 239 11.76 -1.35 1.24
CA ASP A 239 12.02 -1.51 -0.19
C ASP A 239 10.98 -2.45 -0.81
N SER A 240 10.94 -2.51 -2.14
CA SER A 240 9.98 -3.36 -2.85
C SER A 240 10.15 -4.85 -2.52
N THR A 241 11.34 -5.29 -2.11
CA THR A 241 11.60 -6.69 -1.75
C THR A 241 10.93 -7.04 -0.43
N THR A 242 11.15 -6.26 0.62
CA THR A 242 10.48 -6.47 1.92
C THR A 242 8.97 -6.29 1.80
N ALA A 243 8.49 -5.27 1.06
CA ALA A 243 7.06 -5.06 0.85
C ALA A 243 6.40 -6.27 0.15
N ARG A 244 7.04 -6.83 -0.90
CA ARG A 244 6.53 -8.06 -1.57
C ARG A 244 6.55 -9.28 -0.66
N GLN A 245 7.51 -9.40 0.25
CA GLN A 245 7.52 -10.50 1.24
C GLN A 245 6.32 -10.39 2.19
N ILE A 246 5.96 -9.17 2.62
CA ILE A 246 4.74 -8.91 3.42
C ILE A 246 3.48 -9.29 2.61
N LEU A 247 3.40 -8.88 1.33
CA LEU A 247 2.28 -9.27 0.46
C LEU A 247 2.19 -10.79 0.27
N LYS A 248 3.33 -11.49 0.15
CA LYS A 248 3.35 -12.97 0.10
C LYS A 248 2.75 -13.60 1.35
N LEU A 249 3.03 -13.07 2.55
CA LEU A 249 2.39 -13.55 3.78
C LEU A 249 0.87 -13.37 3.74
N LYS A 250 0.39 -12.19 3.31
CA LYS A 250 -1.04 -11.91 3.14
C LYS A 250 -1.70 -12.91 2.17
N GLN A 251 -1.12 -13.10 0.99
CA GLN A 251 -1.60 -14.06 0.01
C GLN A 251 -1.52 -15.52 0.51
N GLY A 252 -0.53 -15.84 1.34
CA GLY A 252 -0.42 -17.11 2.04
C GLY A 252 -1.57 -17.37 2.99
N LEU A 253 -1.99 -16.35 3.75
CA LEU A 253 -3.14 -16.42 4.65
C LEU A 253 -4.45 -16.59 3.88
N GLU A 254 -4.62 -15.89 2.76
CA GLU A 254 -5.79 -16.05 1.88
C GLU A 254 -5.91 -17.47 1.32
N ARG A 255 -4.79 -18.10 0.96
CA ARG A 255 -4.76 -19.50 0.52
C ARG A 255 -5.04 -20.48 1.65
N LYS A 256 -4.45 -20.26 2.83
CA LYS A 256 -4.53 -21.20 3.96
C LYS A 256 -5.86 -21.12 4.71
N PHE A 257 -6.46 -19.94 4.80
CA PHE A 257 -7.68 -19.66 5.56
C PHE A 257 -8.75 -19.11 4.61
N SER A 258 -9.16 -19.94 3.65
CA SER A 258 -10.03 -19.50 2.55
C SER A 258 -11.47 -19.36 3.02
N SER A 259 -12.12 -18.24 2.74
CA SER A 259 -13.55 -18.06 3.04
C SER A 259 -14.50 -18.85 2.12
N ILE A 260 -13.96 -19.53 1.10
CA ILE A 260 -14.74 -20.36 0.15
C ILE A 260 -14.82 -21.80 0.64
N PHE A 261 -13.75 -22.28 1.28
CA PHE A 261 -13.62 -23.69 1.70
C PHE A 261 -13.60 -23.86 3.23
N ASP A 262 -13.35 -22.78 3.98
CA ASP A 262 -13.32 -22.74 5.43
C ASP A 262 -14.18 -21.56 5.98
N ASP A 263 -14.50 -21.61 7.27
CA ASP A 263 -15.30 -20.59 7.97
C ASP A 263 -14.52 -19.32 8.37
N TYR A 264 -13.34 -19.06 7.77
CA TYR A 264 -12.51 -17.90 8.11
C TYR A 264 -12.94 -16.63 7.37
N THR A 265 -13.21 -15.59 8.14
CA THR A 265 -13.56 -14.25 7.67
C THR A 265 -12.36 -13.45 7.19
N GLN A 266 -12.60 -12.35 6.47
CA GLN A 266 -11.54 -11.42 6.09
C GLN A 266 -10.89 -10.75 7.31
N GLU A 267 -11.68 -10.40 8.33
CA GLU A 267 -11.17 -9.79 9.57
C GLU A 267 -10.22 -10.72 10.33
N GLU A 268 -10.49 -12.03 10.36
CA GLU A 268 -9.59 -13.01 10.96
C GLU A 268 -8.28 -13.14 10.17
N ARG A 269 -8.32 -13.10 8.84
CA ARG A 269 -7.09 -13.08 8.03
C ARG A 269 -6.28 -11.81 8.25
N ASP A 270 -6.95 -10.66 8.37
CA ASP A 270 -6.31 -9.38 8.66
C ASP A 270 -5.68 -9.40 10.06
N TYR A 271 -6.38 -9.90 11.07
CA TYR A 271 -5.86 -10.14 12.42
C TYR A 271 -4.62 -11.04 12.38
N LEU A 272 -4.67 -12.17 11.67
CA LEU A 272 -3.54 -13.10 11.58
C LEU A 272 -2.32 -12.46 10.93
N LEU A 273 -2.50 -11.67 9.87
CA LEU A 273 -1.40 -10.93 9.24
C LEU A 273 -0.72 -10.00 10.25
N LEU A 274 -1.52 -9.18 10.93
CA LEU A 274 -1.06 -8.21 11.93
C LEU A 274 -0.38 -8.90 13.12
N ARG A 275 -0.98 -9.99 13.62
CA ARG A 275 -0.45 -10.75 14.76
C ARG A 275 0.88 -11.43 14.43
N ILE A 276 1.01 -11.97 13.23
CA ILE A 276 2.25 -12.59 12.73
C ILE A 276 3.35 -11.54 12.60
N ILE A 277 3.07 -10.38 12.00
CA ILE A 277 4.04 -9.29 11.85
C ILE A 277 4.46 -8.74 13.22
N GLY A 278 3.49 -8.45 14.09
CA GLY A 278 3.76 -7.95 15.45
C GLY A 278 4.60 -8.90 16.29
N SER A 279 4.48 -10.22 16.07
CA SER A 279 5.25 -11.24 16.81
C SER A 279 6.76 -11.18 16.63
N VAL A 280 7.24 -10.46 15.60
CA VAL A 280 8.67 -10.21 15.38
C VAL A 280 9.29 -9.47 16.58
N SER A 281 8.60 -8.46 17.09
CA SER A 281 9.09 -7.60 18.19
C SER A 281 8.36 -7.89 19.51
N TYR A 282 7.11 -8.36 19.43
CA TYR A 282 6.21 -8.55 20.57
C TYR A 282 5.81 -10.01 20.72
N ASN A 283 6.59 -10.76 21.49
CA ASN A 283 6.44 -12.20 21.68
C ASN A 283 6.51 -12.60 23.16
N GLY A 284 6.26 -13.88 23.43
CA GLY A 284 6.20 -14.46 24.77
C GLY A 284 4.81 -14.39 25.39
N VAL A 285 4.64 -15.10 26.50
CA VAL A 285 3.33 -15.37 27.12
C VAL A 285 2.51 -14.11 27.37
N LYS A 286 3.15 -12.99 27.77
CA LYS A 286 2.44 -11.72 27.97
C LYS A 286 1.73 -11.25 26.70
N TRP A 287 2.42 -11.25 25.56
CA TRP A 287 1.85 -10.85 24.28
C TRP A 287 0.96 -11.92 23.65
N ASP A 288 1.18 -13.20 23.97
CA ASP A 288 0.26 -14.25 23.57
C ASP A 288 -1.09 -14.14 24.29
N GLU A 289 -1.11 -13.72 25.56
CA GLU A 289 -2.33 -13.42 26.31
C GLU A 289 -3.03 -12.14 25.79
N THR A 290 -2.26 -11.09 25.48
CA THR A 290 -2.80 -9.81 25.01
C THR A 290 -3.29 -9.87 23.56
N ALA A 291 -2.43 -10.28 22.63
CA ALA A 291 -2.69 -10.26 21.20
C ALA A 291 -3.09 -11.63 20.64
N GLY A 292 -3.17 -12.67 21.48
CA GLY A 292 -3.64 -14.01 21.11
C GLY A 292 -2.51 -14.97 20.73
N TYR A 293 -2.77 -16.26 20.90
CA TYR A 293 -1.80 -17.34 20.67
C TYR A 293 -1.76 -17.78 19.19
N LEU A 294 -0.66 -17.55 18.49
CA LEU A 294 -0.44 -18.04 17.12
C LEU A 294 -0.43 -19.58 17.03
N SER A 295 -0.09 -20.27 18.14
CA SER A 295 -0.12 -21.73 18.22
C SER A 295 -1.49 -22.36 17.99
N ARG A 296 -2.58 -21.57 18.08
CA ARG A 296 -3.94 -22.00 17.72
C ARG A 296 -4.10 -22.24 16.21
N TYR A 297 -3.34 -21.52 15.40
CA TYR A 297 -3.47 -21.49 13.94
C TYR A 297 -2.29 -22.15 13.22
N PHE A 298 -1.12 -22.19 13.87
CA PHE A 298 0.12 -22.70 13.29
C PHE A 298 0.83 -23.68 14.23
N TYR A 299 0.64 -24.96 13.96
CA TYR A 299 1.25 -26.06 14.70
C TYR A 299 1.60 -27.23 13.77
N LYS A 300 2.42 -28.16 14.27
CA LYS A 300 2.66 -29.47 13.67
C LYS A 300 2.06 -30.51 14.60
N GLU A 301 1.35 -31.49 14.05
CA GLU A 301 0.93 -32.65 14.84
C GLU A 301 2.04 -33.70 14.85
N VAL A 302 2.47 -34.09 16.04
CA VAL A 302 3.49 -35.13 16.25
C VAL A 302 2.90 -36.24 17.11
N VAL A 303 3.24 -37.50 16.82
CA VAL A 303 2.83 -38.64 17.65
C VAL A 303 3.53 -38.54 19.00
N SER A 304 2.77 -38.28 20.05
CA SER A 304 3.27 -38.17 21.43
C SER A 304 3.33 -39.53 22.13
N ASN A 305 2.53 -40.50 21.68
CA ASN A 305 2.56 -41.86 22.19
C ASN A 305 2.48 -42.87 21.03
N PRO A 306 3.54 -43.64 20.76
CA PRO A 306 3.59 -44.57 19.63
C PRO A 306 2.69 -45.80 19.83
N VAL A 307 2.25 -46.08 21.05
CA VAL A 307 1.40 -47.24 21.38
C VAL A 307 -0.08 -46.90 21.22
N THR A 308 -0.50 -45.72 21.68
CA THR A 308 -1.90 -45.28 21.57
C THR A 308 -2.19 -44.52 20.27
N GLY A 309 -1.16 -44.05 19.57
CA GLY A 309 -1.28 -43.21 18.38
C GLY A 309 -1.68 -41.76 18.70
N GLU A 310 -1.69 -41.37 19.98
CA GLU A 310 -2.02 -40.00 20.39
C GLU A 310 -1.07 -38.99 19.77
N LYS A 311 -1.63 -37.85 19.35
CA LYS A 311 -0.91 -36.74 18.74
C LYS A 311 -0.95 -35.51 19.62
N GLN A 312 0.17 -34.81 19.68
CA GLN A 312 0.30 -33.50 20.31
C GLN A 312 0.51 -32.42 19.25
N LYS A 313 -0.12 -31.25 19.47
CA LYS A 313 0.10 -30.05 18.66
C LYS A 313 1.33 -29.31 19.18
N VAL A 314 2.39 -29.25 18.39
CA VAL A 314 3.62 -28.50 18.69
C VAL A 314 3.58 -27.16 17.94
N PRO A 315 3.67 -26.01 18.64
CA PRO A 315 3.67 -24.69 18.01
C PRO A 315 4.79 -24.54 16.98
N LYS A 316 4.49 -23.90 15.84
CA LYS A 316 5.52 -23.54 14.85
C LYS A 316 6.30 -22.31 15.31
N SER A 317 7.59 -22.26 14.98
CA SER A 317 8.40 -21.05 15.11
C SER A 317 7.93 -19.98 14.11
N LEU A 318 8.26 -18.72 14.35
CA LEU A 318 7.88 -17.63 13.43
C LEU A 318 8.43 -17.84 12.02
N LEU A 319 9.68 -18.30 11.89
CA LEU A 319 10.29 -18.63 10.59
C LEU A 319 9.56 -19.79 9.89
N ASP A 320 9.08 -20.77 10.64
CA ASP A 320 8.28 -21.87 10.07
C ASP A 320 6.90 -21.39 9.62
N ILE A 321 6.29 -20.43 10.32
CA ILE A 321 5.03 -19.78 9.92
C ILE A 321 5.23 -19.02 8.61
N PHE A 322 6.27 -18.19 8.51
CA PHE A 322 6.60 -17.47 7.28
C PHE A 322 6.79 -18.41 6.09
N GLN A 323 7.47 -19.54 6.30
CA GLN A 323 7.68 -20.54 5.24
C GLN A 323 6.38 -21.24 4.85
N GLU A 324 5.54 -21.60 5.80
CA GLU A 324 4.23 -22.19 5.52
C GLU A 324 3.32 -21.25 4.71
N LEU A 325 3.44 -19.94 4.93
CA LEU A 325 2.70 -18.92 4.18
C LEU A 325 3.31 -18.61 2.80
N GLY A 326 4.41 -19.26 2.42
CA GLY A 326 4.95 -19.24 1.06
C GLY A 326 6.24 -18.46 0.88
N LEU A 327 6.91 -18.04 1.96
CA LEU A 327 8.28 -17.52 1.87
C LEU A 327 9.30 -18.65 1.79
N SER A 328 10.35 -18.48 1.01
CA SER A 328 11.53 -19.33 1.13
C SER A 328 12.21 -19.11 2.49
N LYS A 329 13.07 -20.05 2.92
CA LYS A 329 13.86 -19.89 4.16
C LYS A 329 14.70 -18.60 4.17
N ALA A 330 15.25 -18.20 3.03
CA ALA A 330 16.02 -16.97 2.90
C ALA A 330 15.11 -15.73 3.04
N GLU A 331 13.98 -15.70 2.35
CA GLU A 331 13.00 -14.61 2.46
C GLU A 331 12.43 -14.49 3.87
N ALA A 332 12.15 -15.61 4.55
CA ALA A 332 11.65 -15.61 5.93
C ALA A 332 12.65 -14.93 6.89
N LYS A 333 13.95 -15.26 6.78
CA LYS A 333 15.01 -14.62 7.57
C LYS A 333 15.14 -13.13 7.24
N GLN A 334 15.13 -12.78 5.95
CA GLN A 334 15.23 -11.40 5.49
C GLN A 334 14.05 -10.57 5.98
N LEU A 335 12.82 -11.10 5.89
CA LEU A 335 11.63 -10.40 6.35
C LEU A 335 11.69 -10.19 7.86
N GLN A 336 11.99 -11.23 8.65
CA GLN A 336 12.12 -11.10 10.10
C GLN A 336 13.16 -10.02 10.46
N TYR A 337 14.33 -10.06 9.83
CA TYR A 337 15.40 -9.11 10.07
C TYR A 337 15.01 -7.66 9.71
N ASN A 338 14.40 -7.44 8.53
CA ASN A 338 14.02 -6.10 8.11
C ASN A 338 12.83 -5.54 8.92
N LEU A 339 11.92 -6.39 9.41
CA LEU A 339 10.87 -5.99 10.34
C LEU A 339 11.47 -5.55 11.69
N SER A 340 12.37 -6.34 12.27
CA SER A 340 13.08 -5.95 13.50
C SER A 340 13.94 -4.70 13.32
N LEU A 341 14.56 -4.54 12.15
CA LEU A 341 15.38 -3.37 11.84
C LEU A 341 14.53 -2.11 11.67
N GLN A 342 13.35 -2.22 11.03
CA GLN A 342 12.42 -1.10 10.89
C GLN A 342 11.89 -0.66 12.25
N HIS A 343 11.48 -1.60 13.11
CA HIS A 343 11.12 -1.36 14.52
C HIS A 343 12.22 -0.63 15.30
N LYS A 344 13.48 -1.04 15.13
CA LYS A 344 14.60 -0.43 15.86
C LYS A 344 14.96 0.98 15.36
N LEU A 345 14.78 1.25 14.07
CA LEU A 345 15.28 2.46 13.41
C LEU A 345 14.17 3.46 13.06
N SER A 346 12.90 3.15 13.32
CA SER A 346 11.74 3.98 12.95
C SER A 346 11.79 5.37 13.55
N ASN A 347 12.26 5.54 14.80
CA ASN A 347 12.45 6.84 15.45
C ASN A 347 13.81 7.52 15.15
N GLY A 348 14.66 6.93 14.30
CA GLY A 348 16.05 7.34 14.13
C GLY A 348 17.06 6.36 14.71
N GLY A 349 18.34 6.74 14.64
CA GLY A 349 19.45 5.88 15.04
C GLY A 349 20.79 6.46 14.61
N SER A 350 21.86 5.71 14.84
CA SER A 350 23.21 6.08 14.41
C SER A 350 23.60 5.40 13.10
N ASP A 351 24.24 6.14 12.21
CA ASP A 351 24.87 5.57 11.02
C ASP A 351 26.07 4.67 11.40
N ALA A 352 26.55 3.90 10.44
CA ALA A 352 27.61 2.92 10.66
C ALA A 352 28.92 3.54 11.20
N GLU A 353 29.30 4.74 10.74
CA GLU A 353 30.52 5.43 11.20
C GLU A 353 30.37 5.93 12.65
N THR A 354 29.21 6.47 12.97
CA THR A 354 28.85 6.89 14.32
C THR A 354 28.82 5.70 15.27
N MET A 355 28.29 4.55 14.82
CA MET A 355 28.33 3.30 15.61
C MET A 355 29.78 2.83 15.82
N LYS A 356 30.63 2.79 14.79
CA LYS A 356 32.05 2.39 14.95
C LYS A 356 32.78 3.25 15.99
N SER A 357 32.47 4.54 16.05
CA SER A 357 33.12 5.49 16.96
C SER A 357 32.54 5.48 18.38
N ARG A 358 31.21 5.34 18.55
CA ARG A 358 30.54 5.46 19.86
C ARG A 358 30.12 4.13 20.49
N ASP A 359 29.84 3.12 19.67
CA ASP A 359 29.35 1.81 20.10
C ASP A 359 29.88 0.70 19.17
N LEU A 360 31.19 0.43 19.26
CA LEU A 360 31.85 -0.56 18.42
C LEU A 360 31.28 -1.98 18.65
N THR A 361 30.79 -2.27 19.85
CA THR A 361 30.17 -3.56 20.18
C THR A 361 28.83 -3.71 19.45
N GLY A 362 27.97 -2.69 19.51
CA GLY A 362 26.71 -2.65 18.77
C GLY A 362 26.92 -2.72 17.27
N TYR A 363 27.95 -2.04 16.73
CA TYR A 363 28.32 -2.16 15.31
C TYR A 363 28.67 -3.60 14.92
N LYS A 364 29.53 -4.27 15.70
CA LYS A 364 29.94 -5.65 15.45
C LYS A 364 28.76 -6.62 15.54
N GLN A 365 27.86 -6.42 16.50
CA GLN A 365 26.65 -7.22 16.64
C GLN A 365 25.73 -7.05 15.42
N ALA A 366 25.39 -5.82 15.05
CA ALA A 366 24.52 -5.55 13.90
C ALA A 366 25.10 -6.11 12.59
N LYS A 367 26.43 -6.04 12.42
CA LYS A 367 27.14 -6.61 11.27
C LYS A 367 27.10 -8.14 11.26
N ASN A 368 27.17 -8.78 12.42
CA ASN A 368 27.04 -10.24 12.53
C ASN A 368 25.61 -10.70 12.24
N GLU A 369 24.59 -10.01 12.77
CA GLU A 369 23.18 -10.29 12.47
C GLU A 369 22.90 -10.17 10.96
N TYR A 370 23.43 -9.13 10.31
CA TYR A 370 23.41 -8.98 8.86
C TYR A 370 24.03 -10.20 8.15
N LYS A 371 25.22 -10.65 8.59
CA LYS A 371 25.89 -11.83 8.03
C LYS A 371 25.07 -13.11 8.17
N GLU A 372 24.38 -13.32 9.28
CA GLU A 372 23.55 -14.52 9.49
C GLU A 372 22.33 -14.57 8.56
N VAL A 373 21.85 -13.42 8.12
CA VAL A 373 20.71 -13.25 7.23
C VAL A 373 21.12 -13.29 5.75
N TYR A 374 22.18 -12.56 5.38
CA TYR A 374 22.60 -12.36 4.00
C TYR A 374 23.81 -13.20 3.57
N GLY A 375 24.46 -13.89 4.51
CA GLY A 375 25.60 -14.78 4.24
C GLY A 375 26.94 -14.06 4.01
N THR A 376 26.97 -12.73 4.04
CA THR A 376 28.17 -11.91 3.83
C THR A 376 28.21 -10.72 4.79
N THR A 377 29.39 -10.14 5.01
CA THR A 377 29.56 -8.85 5.70
C THR A 377 29.82 -7.70 4.74
N GLU A 378 30.02 -8.01 3.46
CA GLU A 378 30.25 -7.03 2.41
C GLU A 378 29.00 -6.16 2.23
N GLY A 379 29.18 -4.86 2.03
CA GLY A 379 28.07 -3.92 1.85
C GLY A 379 27.28 -3.58 3.11
N PHE A 380 27.63 -4.11 4.30
CA PHE A 380 26.88 -3.85 5.54
C PHE A 380 26.67 -2.37 5.83
N ASP A 381 27.72 -1.55 5.76
CA ASP A 381 27.64 -0.12 6.11
C ASP A 381 26.68 0.63 5.16
N GLN A 382 26.73 0.31 3.86
CA GLN A 382 25.83 0.89 2.85
C GLN A 382 24.39 0.43 3.06
N PHE A 383 24.19 -0.86 3.33
CA PHE A 383 22.89 -1.42 3.67
C PHE A 383 22.30 -0.75 4.91
N TRP A 384 23.07 -0.70 6.01
CA TRP A 384 22.64 -0.11 7.27
C TRP A 384 22.26 1.35 7.11
N ASN A 385 23.13 2.17 6.50
CA ASN A 385 22.88 3.59 6.30
C ASN A 385 21.67 3.83 5.38
N GLY A 386 21.50 3.00 4.34
CA GLY A 386 20.33 3.04 3.48
C GLY A 386 19.04 2.73 4.23
N LYS A 387 19.04 1.66 5.03
CA LYS A 387 17.88 1.26 5.86
C LYS A 387 17.59 2.28 6.95
N LEU A 388 18.60 2.81 7.65
CA LEU A 388 18.44 3.87 8.63
C LEU A 388 17.76 5.08 8.00
N LYS A 389 18.27 5.57 6.86
CA LYS A 389 17.66 6.71 6.16
C LYS A 389 16.22 6.44 5.75
N ALA A 390 15.94 5.26 5.20
CA ALA A 390 14.60 4.90 4.73
C ALA A 390 13.60 4.71 5.88
N TYR A 391 13.95 3.87 6.87
CA TYR A 391 13.10 3.50 8.01
C TYR A 391 12.88 4.64 8.98
N SER A 392 13.86 5.52 9.19
CA SER A 392 13.72 6.67 10.09
C SER A 392 13.11 7.91 9.44
N ASN A 393 12.74 7.86 8.16
CA ASN A 393 12.36 9.05 7.39
C ASN A 393 13.43 10.15 7.44
N ASP A 394 14.69 9.79 7.20
CA ASP A 394 15.82 10.71 7.31
C ASP A 394 15.91 11.37 8.71
N GLY A 395 15.70 10.56 9.75
CA GLY A 395 15.69 10.98 11.16
C GLY A 395 14.42 11.68 11.64
N LYS A 396 13.39 11.84 10.79
CA LYS A 396 12.14 12.52 11.14
C LYS A 396 11.06 11.61 11.75
N GLY A 397 11.28 10.30 11.80
CA GLY A 397 10.32 9.31 12.27
C GLY A 397 9.39 8.80 11.16
N ASN A 398 9.33 7.49 10.95
CA ASN A 398 8.18 6.79 10.32
C ASN A 398 7.42 6.04 11.41
N ALA A 399 6.18 5.61 11.14
CA ALA A 399 5.47 4.72 12.06
C ALA A 399 6.26 3.42 12.30
N ASP A 400 6.29 2.93 13.53
CA ASP A 400 6.80 1.59 13.82
C ASP A 400 5.80 0.53 13.35
N PHE A 401 6.18 -0.25 12.36
CA PHE A 401 5.27 -1.18 11.71
C PHE A 401 4.93 -2.38 12.59
N THR A 402 5.87 -2.89 13.39
CA THR A 402 5.62 -4.04 14.26
C THR A 402 4.83 -3.64 15.49
N HIS A 403 5.06 -2.43 16.03
CA HIS A 403 4.24 -1.84 17.08
C HIS A 403 2.80 -1.66 16.57
N GLN A 404 2.62 -0.94 15.46
CA GLN A 404 1.31 -0.74 14.85
C GLN A 404 0.59 -2.08 14.61
N SER A 405 1.31 -3.08 14.10
CA SER A 405 0.75 -4.40 13.84
C SER A 405 0.29 -5.11 15.11
N ILE A 406 1.06 -5.09 16.20
CA ILE A 406 0.64 -5.74 17.45
C ILE A 406 -0.52 -4.99 18.13
N THR A 407 -0.53 -3.66 18.06
CA THR A 407 -1.61 -2.82 18.58
C THR A 407 -2.91 -3.14 17.84
N MET A 408 -2.88 -3.14 16.51
CA MET A 408 -4.05 -3.52 15.71
C MET A 408 -4.47 -4.99 15.91
N ALA A 409 -3.52 -5.93 16.03
CA ALA A 409 -3.82 -7.33 16.33
C ALA A 409 -4.53 -7.48 17.69
N THR A 410 -4.13 -6.70 18.70
CA THR A 410 -4.78 -6.67 20.01
C THR A 410 -6.22 -6.14 19.89
N HIS A 411 -6.46 -5.14 19.04
CA HIS A 411 -7.81 -4.62 18.79
C HIS A 411 -8.75 -5.62 18.11
N LEU A 412 -8.21 -6.47 17.23
CA LEU A 412 -8.95 -7.45 16.43
C LEU A 412 -8.96 -8.87 17.05
N ASN A 413 -8.26 -9.08 18.17
CA ASN A 413 -8.13 -10.41 18.76
C ASN A 413 -9.51 -11.00 19.11
N PRO A 414 -9.90 -12.15 18.51
CA PRO A 414 -11.25 -12.69 18.63
C PRO A 414 -11.51 -13.42 19.96
N ALA A 415 -10.52 -13.57 20.84
CA ALA A 415 -10.66 -14.40 22.04
C ALA A 415 -11.72 -13.85 23.02
N SER A 416 -12.60 -14.75 23.48
CA SER A 416 -13.79 -14.46 24.28
C SER A 416 -13.56 -14.33 25.79
N VAL A 417 -12.37 -14.65 26.31
CA VAL A 417 -11.93 -14.39 27.70
C VAL A 417 -10.41 -14.21 27.68
N GLN A 418 -9.92 -13.14 28.31
CA GLN A 418 -8.50 -12.84 28.47
C GLN A 418 -8.23 -12.29 29.88
N LEU A 419 -6.98 -12.29 30.34
CA LEU A 419 -6.57 -11.61 31.59
C LEU A 419 -6.99 -10.13 31.63
N SER A 420 -7.20 -9.50 30.47
CA SER A 420 -7.78 -8.15 30.30
C SER A 420 -9.15 -7.96 30.97
N ASP A 421 -9.95 -9.03 31.07
CA ASP A 421 -11.27 -9.01 31.69
C ASP A 421 -11.17 -8.91 33.23
N ILE A 422 -9.96 -9.09 33.79
CA ILE A 422 -9.63 -8.96 35.23
C ILE A 422 -8.94 -7.60 35.51
N TYR A 423 -8.32 -6.97 34.50
CA TYR A 423 -7.59 -5.70 34.61
C TYR A 423 -8.31 -4.55 33.87
N GLY A 424 -9.48 -4.14 34.36
CA GLY A 424 -10.14 -2.89 33.91
C GLY A 424 -10.91 -2.96 32.57
N GLY A 425 -10.94 -4.12 31.89
CA GLY A 425 -11.81 -4.38 30.73
C GLY A 425 -11.11 -4.30 29.35
N ARG A 426 -11.78 -4.81 28.31
CA ARG A 426 -11.17 -5.00 26.96
C ARG A 426 -10.81 -3.73 26.22
N GLU A 427 -11.64 -2.69 26.28
CA GLU A 427 -11.30 -1.41 25.62
C GLU A 427 -10.06 -0.77 26.28
N HIS A 428 -9.86 -1.00 27.57
CA HIS A 428 -8.64 -0.58 28.27
C HIS A 428 -7.42 -1.35 27.75
N VAL A 429 -7.49 -2.68 27.58
CA VAL A 429 -6.34 -3.44 27.04
C VAL A 429 -5.99 -3.10 25.58
N LYS A 430 -6.98 -2.71 24.78
CA LYS A 430 -6.75 -2.20 23.43
C LYS A 430 -5.96 -0.89 23.44
N ASP A 431 -6.42 0.09 24.21
CA ASP A 431 -5.74 1.37 24.34
C ASP A 431 -4.37 1.22 25.02
N LEU A 432 -4.24 0.33 26.01
CA LEU A 432 -2.99 0.01 26.70
C LEU A 432 -1.94 -0.65 25.80
N ALA A 433 -2.36 -1.32 24.73
CA ALA A 433 -1.42 -1.90 23.76
C ALA A 433 -0.86 -0.85 22.79
N GLY A 434 -1.41 0.36 22.76
CA GLY A 434 -0.90 1.49 21.98
C GLY A 434 -0.83 2.77 22.81
N TRP A 435 -1.49 3.84 22.35
CA TRP A 435 -1.32 5.20 22.90
C TRP A 435 -1.45 5.33 24.41
N GLU A 436 -2.34 4.58 25.07
CA GLU A 436 -2.46 4.65 26.53
C GLU A 436 -1.23 4.01 27.19
N GLY A 437 -0.75 2.87 26.69
CA GLY A 437 0.45 2.21 27.22
C GLY A 437 1.70 3.06 27.06
N ASP A 438 1.82 3.79 25.95
CA ASP A 438 3.00 4.58 25.62
C ASP A 438 2.98 5.97 26.28
N THR A 439 1.82 6.46 26.69
CA THR A 439 1.65 7.77 27.35
C THR A 439 1.40 7.69 28.85
N THR A 440 1.32 6.50 29.44
CA THR A 440 0.97 6.30 30.85
C THR A 440 1.82 5.21 31.53
N TYR A 441 1.73 5.12 32.86
CA TYR A 441 2.22 3.97 33.63
C TYR A 441 1.15 2.86 33.77
N ASN A 442 0.05 2.93 33.02
CA ASN A 442 -1.10 2.04 33.23
C ASN A 442 -0.82 0.62 32.71
N ALA A 443 0.05 0.46 31.70
CA ALA A 443 0.38 -0.84 31.13
C ALA A 443 1.44 -1.60 31.96
N ASN A 444 2.39 -0.87 32.55
CA ASN A 444 3.49 -1.41 33.35
C ASN A 444 4.24 -0.26 34.08
N GLU A 445 5.22 -0.61 34.92
CA GLU A 445 6.06 0.37 35.65
C GLU A 445 7.14 1.06 34.78
N ARG A 446 7.16 0.83 33.46
CA ARG A 446 8.13 1.52 32.59
C ARG A 446 7.69 2.95 32.38
N LYS A 447 8.69 3.83 32.28
CA LYS A 447 8.46 5.23 31.94
C LYS A 447 7.73 5.32 30.59
N PRO A 448 6.67 6.16 30.48
CA PRO A 448 6.05 6.51 29.21
C PRO A 448 7.10 6.90 28.17
N SER A 449 6.89 6.45 26.95
CA SER A 449 7.77 6.67 25.81
C SER A 449 6.90 6.65 24.56
N ILE A 450 6.71 7.81 23.92
CA ILE A 450 5.95 7.92 22.69
C ILE A 450 6.78 8.69 21.64
N GLY A 451 7.73 7.98 21.05
CA GLY A 451 8.56 8.48 19.95
C GLY A 451 7.72 8.96 18.76
N GLU A 452 8.35 9.58 17.75
CA GLU A 452 7.58 9.96 16.55
C GLU A 452 7.06 8.74 15.78
N ASP A 453 7.74 7.61 15.93
CA ASP A 453 7.34 6.32 15.40
C ASP A 453 6.15 5.70 16.12
N ASP A 454 6.19 5.62 17.45
CA ASP A 454 5.08 5.13 18.26
C ASP A 454 3.87 6.08 18.15
N TYR A 455 4.10 7.40 18.17
CA TYR A 455 3.08 8.42 17.92
C TYR A 455 2.26 8.16 16.65
N LYS A 456 2.95 7.82 15.55
CA LYS A 456 2.27 7.52 14.28
C LYS A 456 1.63 6.14 14.33
N ALA A 457 2.33 5.13 14.84
CA ALA A 457 1.83 3.75 14.93
C ALA A 457 0.52 3.69 15.74
N ASP A 458 0.45 4.40 16.86
CA ASP A 458 -0.69 4.47 17.76
C ASP A 458 -1.92 5.12 17.14
N LEU A 459 -1.74 6.34 16.61
CA LEU A 459 -2.83 7.08 16.01
C LEU A 459 -3.33 6.36 14.74
N ASP A 460 -2.42 5.81 13.94
CA ASP A 460 -2.76 5.09 12.72
C ASP A 460 -3.48 3.77 13.03
N SER A 461 -3.07 3.05 14.08
CA SER A 461 -3.76 1.85 14.56
C SER A 461 -5.23 2.14 14.86
N VAL A 462 -5.50 3.18 15.65
CA VAL A 462 -6.87 3.57 16.01
C VAL A 462 -7.68 3.98 14.78
N ASN A 463 -7.09 4.75 13.88
CA ASN A 463 -7.77 5.24 12.68
C ASN A 463 -8.10 4.11 11.70
N ILE A 464 -7.12 3.27 11.38
CA ILE A 464 -7.30 2.15 10.44
C ILE A 464 -8.30 1.14 11.02
N ILE A 465 -8.23 0.81 12.31
CA ILE A 465 -9.24 -0.04 12.98
C ILE A 465 -10.63 0.62 12.93
N GLY A 466 -10.72 1.94 13.14
CA GLY A 466 -11.97 2.68 13.03
C GLY A 466 -12.61 2.59 11.64
N ARG A 467 -11.78 2.53 10.59
CA ARG A 467 -12.21 2.27 9.21
C ARG A 467 -12.59 0.81 8.96
N MET A 468 -11.82 -0.15 9.49
CA MET A 468 -12.14 -1.58 9.38
C MET A 468 -13.48 -1.93 10.03
N LYS A 469 -13.78 -1.35 11.21
CA LYS A 469 -15.09 -1.47 11.89
C LYS A 469 -16.28 -0.98 11.05
N LYS A 470 -16.04 -0.20 9.99
CA LYS A 470 -17.07 0.24 9.02
C LYS A 470 -17.20 -0.70 7.82
N GLY A 471 -16.59 -1.89 7.87
CA GLY A 471 -16.71 -2.94 6.85
C GLY A 471 -15.58 -3.01 5.83
N GLN A 472 -14.49 -2.23 6.01
CA GLN A 472 -13.32 -2.31 5.14
C GLN A 472 -12.36 -3.42 5.59
N SER A 473 -11.73 -4.13 4.66
CA SER A 473 -10.55 -4.96 4.98
C SER A 473 -9.37 -4.10 5.39
N TYR A 474 -8.37 -4.68 6.05
CA TYR A 474 -7.13 -3.99 6.42
C TYR A 474 -6.48 -3.29 5.21
N GLN A 475 -6.36 -3.99 4.08
CA GLN A 475 -5.79 -3.45 2.85
C GLN A 475 -6.55 -2.21 2.34
N SER A 476 -7.88 -2.25 2.34
CA SER A 476 -8.71 -1.12 1.91
C SER A 476 -8.70 0.04 2.91
N ALA A 477 -8.76 -0.28 4.21
CA ALA A 477 -8.74 0.70 5.29
C ALA A 477 -7.42 1.48 5.32
N MET A 478 -6.27 0.77 5.27
CA MET A 478 -4.96 1.42 5.25
C MET A 478 -4.74 2.23 3.97
N SER A 479 -5.17 1.72 2.81
CA SER A 479 -4.97 2.41 1.53
C SER A 479 -5.77 3.71 1.47
N SER A 480 -7.04 3.66 1.87
CA SER A 480 -7.88 4.87 1.93
C SER A 480 -7.36 5.85 2.98
N TYR A 481 -6.89 5.38 4.14
CA TYR A 481 -6.36 6.22 5.20
C TYR A 481 -5.12 6.98 4.78
N TYR A 482 -4.10 6.29 4.26
CA TYR A 482 -2.86 6.93 3.85
C TYR A 482 -3.03 7.79 2.59
N SER A 483 -4.04 7.51 1.76
CA SER A 483 -4.45 8.43 0.69
C SER A 483 -5.03 9.73 1.24
N ASP A 484 -5.88 9.67 2.26
CA ASP A 484 -6.46 10.87 2.88
C ASP A 484 -5.40 11.68 3.64
N VAL A 485 -4.50 11.02 4.38
CA VAL A 485 -3.37 11.66 5.06
C VAL A 485 -2.49 12.44 4.09
N GLN A 486 -2.34 11.96 2.86
CA GLN A 486 -1.56 12.63 1.82
C GLN A 486 -2.27 13.85 1.22
N LYS A 487 -3.61 13.81 1.13
CA LYS A 487 -4.44 14.85 0.50
C LYS A 487 -4.84 15.96 1.47
N GLY A 488 -4.96 15.64 2.76
CA GLY A 488 -5.42 16.55 3.80
C GLY A 488 -4.34 17.05 4.75
N GLN A 489 -4.69 18.03 5.56
CA GLN A 489 -3.83 18.57 6.62
C GLN A 489 -4.26 18.03 7.99
N SER A 490 -3.30 17.47 8.73
CA SER A 490 -3.50 16.91 10.09
C SER A 490 -4.63 15.88 10.16
N VAL A 491 -4.78 15.08 9.10
CA VAL A 491 -5.82 14.04 9.01
C VAL A 491 -5.65 13.01 10.10
N ARG A 492 -4.40 12.64 10.41
CA ARG A 492 -4.07 11.67 11.45
C ARG A 492 -4.64 12.06 12.81
N GLU A 493 -4.39 13.29 13.25
CA GLU A 493 -4.84 13.81 14.53
C GLU A 493 -6.35 14.04 14.53
N LYS A 494 -6.88 14.65 13.46
CA LYS A 494 -8.32 14.91 13.32
C LYS A 494 -9.14 13.63 13.31
N GLU A 495 -8.67 12.59 12.63
CA GLU A 495 -9.36 11.30 12.59
C GLU A 495 -9.22 10.55 13.92
N PHE A 496 -8.07 10.65 14.58
CA PHE A 496 -7.89 10.07 15.92
C PHE A 496 -8.91 10.65 16.90
N LEU A 497 -9.10 11.97 16.90
CA LEU A 497 -10.09 12.64 17.76
C LEU A 497 -11.55 12.35 17.39
N LYS A 498 -11.84 11.83 16.19
CA LYS A 498 -13.17 11.28 15.87
C LYS A 498 -13.39 9.91 16.48
N ASN A 499 -12.31 9.15 16.70
CA ASN A 499 -12.36 7.79 17.25
C ASN A 499 -12.17 7.78 18.78
N LYS A 500 -11.46 8.77 19.34
CA LYS A 500 -11.14 8.89 20.78
C LYS A 500 -11.45 10.31 21.26
N ASP A 501 -12.26 10.39 22.31
CA ASP A 501 -12.62 11.66 22.93
C ASP A 501 -11.40 12.37 23.54
N TRP A 502 -11.18 13.61 23.14
CA TRP A 502 -10.02 14.40 23.56
C TRP A 502 -9.93 14.58 25.08
N GLU A 503 -11.06 14.82 25.75
CA GLU A 503 -11.07 15.03 27.20
C GLU A 503 -10.78 13.73 27.95
N LYS A 504 -11.23 12.58 27.43
CA LYS A 504 -10.85 11.26 27.96
C LYS A 504 -9.35 11.00 27.79
N VAL A 505 -8.80 11.21 26.59
CA VAL A 505 -7.35 11.02 26.32
C VAL A 505 -6.52 11.86 27.29
N LYS A 506 -6.84 13.15 27.40
CA LYS A 506 -6.15 14.07 28.31
C LYS A 506 -6.29 13.66 29.77
N LYS A 507 -7.51 13.30 30.21
CA LYS A 507 -7.77 12.86 31.57
C LYS A 507 -6.98 11.60 31.93
N THR A 508 -6.96 10.60 31.05
CA THR A 508 -6.21 9.35 31.24
C THR A 508 -4.72 9.62 31.45
N ILE A 509 -4.12 10.47 30.62
CA ILE A 509 -2.70 10.85 30.75
C ILE A 509 -2.46 11.62 32.04
N TYR A 510 -3.32 12.59 32.38
CA TYR A 510 -3.16 13.40 33.58
C TYR A 510 -3.32 12.57 34.85
N ASP A 511 -4.22 11.59 34.85
CA ASP A 511 -4.42 10.71 35.99
C ASP A 511 -3.24 9.79 36.25
N SER A 512 -2.54 9.37 35.20
CA SER A 512 -1.35 8.52 35.33
C SER A 512 -0.08 9.31 35.66
N LEU A 513 0.15 10.47 35.01
CA LEU A 513 1.44 11.16 35.06
C LEU A 513 1.52 12.28 36.10
N VAL A 514 0.41 12.95 36.38
CA VAL A 514 0.40 14.16 37.21
C VAL A 514 0.19 13.78 38.68
N PRO A 515 1.17 14.05 39.55
CA PRO A 515 1.07 13.69 40.96
C PRO A 515 -0.06 14.47 41.65
N ASN A 516 -0.65 13.88 42.69
CA ASN A 516 -1.78 14.45 43.44
C ASN A 516 -1.49 15.85 44.05
N GLY A 517 -0.22 16.23 44.21
CA GLY A 517 0.20 17.55 44.70
C GLY A 517 0.10 18.68 43.67
N ILE A 518 -0.11 18.38 42.38
CA ILE A 518 -0.35 19.38 41.34
C ILE A 518 -1.86 19.46 41.09
N ASN A 519 -2.41 20.67 41.18
CA ASN A 519 -3.82 20.90 40.86
C ASN A 519 -4.07 20.60 39.37
N LYS A 520 -4.70 19.47 39.08
CA LYS A 520 -5.04 19.03 37.71
C LYS A 520 -5.96 20.00 36.95
N ASN A 521 -6.63 20.92 37.66
CA ASN A 521 -7.45 21.98 37.05
C ASN A 521 -6.63 23.21 36.63
N ALA A 522 -5.38 23.36 37.11
CA ALA A 522 -4.49 24.44 36.72
C ALA A 522 -3.73 24.05 35.44
N LYS A 523 -4.39 24.20 34.29
CA LYS A 523 -3.87 23.78 32.97
C LYS A 523 -2.40 24.17 32.69
N PRO A 524 -1.94 25.41 32.97
CA PRO A 524 -0.54 25.78 32.72
C PRO A 524 0.45 24.94 33.53
N ALA A 525 0.21 24.76 34.84
CA ALA A 525 1.10 24.01 35.73
C ALA A 525 1.20 22.51 35.34
N VAL A 526 0.10 21.92 34.87
CA VAL A 526 0.10 20.54 34.38
C VAL A 526 0.89 20.40 33.09
N LYS A 527 0.71 21.31 32.14
CA LYS A 527 1.44 21.28 30.87
C LYS A 527 2.93 21.48 31.07
N ASP A 528 3.33 22.40 31.94
CA ASP A 528 4.73 22.67 32.25
C ASP A 528 5.40 21.45 32.91
N TYR A 529 4.71 20.81 33.86
CA TYR A 529 5.19 19.57 34.48
C TYR A 529 5.39 18.45 33.46
N ILE A 530 4.40 18.19 32.60
CA ILE A 530 4.50 17.15 31.57
C ILE A 530 5.61 17.51 30.57
N ALA A 531 5.71 18.77 30.13
CA ALA A 531 6.77 19.21 29.22
C ALA A 531 8.18 19.00 29.78
N GLN A 532 8.36 19.19 31.10
CA GLN A 532 9.66 19.02 31.74
C GLN A 532 10.05 17.54 31.94
N ILE A 533 9.10 16.69 32.32
CA ILE A 533 9.39 15.30 32.73
C ILE A 533 9.18 14.29 31.57
N TYR A 534 8.21 14.56 30.70
CA TYR A 534 7.72 13.72 29.60
C TYR A 534 7.57 14.56 28.30
N PRO A 535 8.68 15.05 27.72
CA PRO A 535 8.63 15.99 26.59
C PRO A 535 7.96 15.41 25.33
N ASP A 536 8.06 14.10 25.12
CA ASP A 536 7.38 13.33 24.09
C ASP A 536 5.86 13.29 24.29
N VAL A 537 5.40 12.95 25.51
CA VAL A 537 3.97 12.99 25.86
C VAL A 537 3.40 14.42 25.76
N SER A 538 4.21 15.43 26.12
CA SER A 538 3.83 16.84 25.91
C SER A 538 3.62 17.17 24.43
N LYS A 539 4.52 16.70 23.55
CA LYS A 539 4.39 16.86 22.10
C LYS A 539 3.12 16.16 21.57
N PHE A 540 2.82 14.95 22.04
CA PHE A 540 1.58 14.23 21.74
C PHE A 540 0.34 15.06 22.09
N LEU A 541 0.25 15.54 23.34
CA LEU A 541 -0.88 16.35 23.82
C LEU A 541 -1.04 17.64 23.02
N ASN A 542 0.05 18.36 22.77
CA ASN A 542 0.02 19.64 22.05
C ASN A 542 -0.47 19.49 20.61
N ARG A 543 -0.07 18.40 19.90
CA ARG A 543 -0.53 18.14 18.52
C ARG A 543 -2.02 17.85 18.46
N LEU A 544 -2.54 17.05 19.39
CA LEU A 544 -3.97 16.76 19.48
C LEU A 544 -4.77 17.99 19.89
N GLU A 545 -4.30 18.75 20.88
CA GLU A 545 -4.98 19.97 21.32
C GLU A 545 -5.10 21.01 20.20
N ALA A 546 -4.07 21.14 19.35
CA ALA A 546 -4.06 22.07 18.22
C ALA A 546 -5.17 21.80 17.20
N VAL A 547 -5.66 20.56 17.10
CA VAL A 547 -6.78 20.19 16.21
C VAL A 547 -8.10 19.98 16.93
N ALA A 548 -8.09 19.84 18.26
CA ALA A 548 -9.30 19.68 19.08
C ALA A 548 -10.16 20.97 19.12
N GLY A 549 -9.53 22.14 19.04
CA GLY A 549 -10.24 23.44 19.07
C GLY A 549 -10.90 23.86 17.75
N GLY A 550 -10.78 23.06 16.69
CA GLY A 550 -11.35 23.34 15.36
C GLY A 550 -12.50 22.41 14.96
N GLN A 551 -13.07 21.66 15.90
CA GLN A 551 -14.24 20.78 15.68
C GLN A 551 -15.53 21.42 16.17
#